data_AF-A0A353YA55-F1
#
_entry.id   AF-A0A353YA55-F1
#
_cell.length_a   1.000
_cell.length_b   1.000
_cell.length_c   1.000
_cell.angle_alpha   90.00
_cell.angle_beta   90.00
_cell.angle_gamma   90.00
#
_symmetry.space_group_name_H-M   'P 1'
#
loop_
_entity.id
_entity.type
_entity.pdbx_description
1 polymer ?
#
loop_
_entity_poly.entity_id
_entity_poly.type
_entity_poly.pdbx_seq_one_letter_code
_entity_poly.pdbx_strand_id
1 'polypeptide(L)' 'MGLLEIGALLLFLMLLLLSGGVWIAMTLAIVGWVGQAFFTSTAPGKNLFSAFWETTASWELAALPLFIWMGEILYRTR' A
#
# COMPACT_ATOMS: atom_id res chain seq x y z
N MET A 1 6.91 18.64 -18.50
CA MET A 1 7.16 17.24 -18.84
C MET A 1 5.88 16.64 -19.40
N GLY A 2 5.97 15.89 -20.50
CA GLY A 2 4.86 15.11 -21.01
C GLY A 2 4.54 13.92 -20.11
N LEU A 3 3.34 13.35 -20.24
CA LEU A 3 2.89 12.21 -19.44
C LEU A 3 3.85 11.01 -19.56
N LEU A 4 4.39 10.77 -20.76
CA LEU A 4 5.37 9.70 -21.02
C LEU A 4 6.67 9.90 -20.22
N GLU A 5 7.16 11.13 -20.13
CA GLU A 5 8.42 11.44 -19.45
C GLU A 5 8.29 11.22 -17.94
N ILE A 6 7.15 11.63 -17.38
CA ILE A 6 6.83 11.44 -15.96
C ILE A 6 6.70 9.94 -15.65
N GLY A 7 5.96 9.20 -16.48
CA GLY A 7 5.80 7.76 -16.33
C GLY A 7 7.13 6.99 -16.42
N ALA A 8 7.97 7.34 -17.40
CA ALA A 8 9.28 6.72 -17.57
C ALA A 8 10.21 6.98 -16.37
N LEU A 9 10.20 8.20 -15.82
CA LEU A 9 11.01 8.57 -14.65
C LEU A 9 10.57 7.79 -13.40
N LEU A 10 9.26 7.72 -13.13
CA LEU A 10 8.74 6.96 -11.99
C LEU A 10 8.99 5.46 -12.12
N LEU A 11 8.85 4.91 -13.33
CA LEU A 11 9.14 3.51 -13.61
C LEU A 11 10.63 3.19 -13.43
N PHE A 12 11.51 4.07 -13.91
CA PHE A 12 12.95 3.93 -13.70
C PHE A 12 13.31 3.95 -12.21
N LEU A 13 12.75 4.88 -11.44
CA LEU A 13 12.96 4.97 -9.99
C LEU A 13 12.47 3.69 -9.28
N MET A 14 11.34 3.14 -9.68
CA MET A 14 10.81 1.89 -9.14
C MET A 14 11.75 0.71 -9.42
N LEU A 15 12.22 0.56 -10.66
CA LEU A 15 13.15 -0.51 -11.04
C LEU A 15 14.49 -0.38 -10.32
N LEU A 16 14.98 0.84 -10.11
CA LEU A 16 16.21 1.08 -9.35
C LEU A 16 16.06 0.59 -7.90
N LEU A 17 14.96 0.93 -7.23
CA LEU A 17 14.71 0.48 -5.85
C LEU A 17 14.53 -1.04 -5.75
N LEU A 18 13.81 -1.65 -6.69
CA LEU A 18 13.62 -3.11 -6.71
C LEU A 18 14.92 -3.86 -7.02
N SER A 19 15.74 -3.38 -7.96
CA SER A 19 17.05 -3.96 -8.26
C SER A 19 18.05 -3.78 -7.11
N GLY A 20 17.88 -2.72 -6.31
CA GLY A 20 18.60 -2.51 -5.05
C GLY A 20 18.15 -3.41 -3.89
N GLY A 21 17.16 -4.30 -4.10
CA GLY A 21 16.67 -5.24 -3.09
C GLY A 21 15.73 -4.62 -2.05
N VAL A 22 15.20 -3.42 -2.30
CA VAL A 22 14.23 -2.78 -1.41
C VAL A 22 12.91 -3.55 -1.47
N TRP A 23 12.29 -3.76 -0.30
CA TRP A 23 10.99 -4.42 -0.20
C TRP A 23 9.93 -3.70 -1.05
N ILE A 24 9.06 -4.47 -1.71
CA ILE A 24 8.09 -3.98 -2.72
C ILE A 24 7.18 -2.90 -2.13
N ALA A 25 6.65 -3.11 -0.93
CA ALA A 25 5.75 -2.15 -0.29
C ALA A 25 6.44 -0.80 -0.01
N MET A 26 7.69 -0.82 0.46
CA MET A 26 8.48 0.40 0.66
C MET A 26 8.79 1.09 -0.65
N THR A 27 9.09 0.31 -1.70
CA THR A 27 9.34 0.85 -3.04
C THR A 27 8.11 1.59 -3.59
N LEU A 28 6.93 0.97 -3.51
CA LEU A 28 5.67 1.59 -3.98
C LEU A 28 5.31 2.84 -3.16
N ALA A 29 5.53 2.82 -1.84
CA ALA A 29 5.33 3.98 -0.98
C ALA A 29 6.24 5.15 -1.37
N ILE A 30 7.53 4.88 -1.62
CA ILE A 30 8.50 5.92 -2.02
C ILE A 30 8.18 6.45 -3.42
N VAL A 31 7.91 5.59 -4.41
CA VAL A 31 7.57 6.00 -5.77
C VAL A 31 6.28 6.84 -5.79
N GLY A 32 5.25 6.41 -5.06
CA GLY A 32 3.99 7.14 -4.93
C GLY A 32 4.17 8.50 -4.24
N TRP A 33 4.98 8.55 -3.18
CA TRP A 33 5.32 9.79 -2.50
C TRP A 33 6.08 10.76 -3.41
N VAL A 34 7.09 10.28 -4.14
CA VAL A 34 7.84 11.07 -5.13
C VAL A 34 6.91 11.58 -6.24
N GLY A 35 6.02 10.73 -6.74
CA GLY A 35 5.00 11.12 -7.72
C GLY A 35 4.14 12.29 -7.23
N GLN A 36 3.63 12.19 -6.01
CA GLN A 36 2.78 13.24 -5.43
C GLN A 36 3.56 14.50 -5.04
N ALA A 37 4.78 14.37 -4.52
CA ALA A 37 5.57 15.50 -4.06
C ALA A 37 6.08 16.40 -5.20
N PHE A 38 6.41 15.83 -6.36
CA PHE A 38 6.99 16.58 -7.48
C PHE A 38 5.97 16.93 -8.57
N PHE A 39 4.92 16.13 -8.76
CA PHE A 39 3.98 16.30 -9.87
C PHE A 39 2.54 16.66 -9.45
N THR A 40 2.25 16.80 -8.15
CA THR A 40 0.91 17.16 -7.67
C THR A 40 0.97 18.18 -6.51
N SER A 41 -0.10 18.97 -6.35
CA SER A 41 -0.25 19.92 -5.23
C SER A 41 -0.95 19.32 -4.00
N THR A 42 -1.27 18.02 -4.02
CA THR A 42 -1.91 17.33 -2.88
C THR A 42 -0.88 17.05 -1.80
N ALA A 43 -1.33 17.07 -0.53
CA ALA A 43 -0.46 16.82 0.63
C ALA A 43 0.05 15.35 0.62
N PRO A 44 1.32 15.09 0.23
CA PRO A 44 1.78 13.73 -0.04
C PRO A 44 1.80 12.88 1.24
N GLY A 45 2.15 13.50 2.37
CA GLY A 45 2.18 12.82 3.67
C GLY A 45 0.81 12.33 4.10
N LYS A 46 -0.24 13.16 3.98
CA LYS A 46 -1.60 12.77 4.39
C LYS A 46 -2.12 11.58 3.58
N ASN A 47 -1.90 11.58 2.27
CA ASN A 47 -2.31 10.50 1.39
C ASN A 47 -1.56 9.19 1.67
N LEU A 48 -0.26 9.29 1.97
CA LEU A 48 0.54 8.12 2.32
C LEU A 48 0.05 7.49 3.64
N PHE A 49 -0.20 8.31 4.67
CA PHE A 49 -0.72 7.82 5.95
C PHE A 49 -2.11 7.21 5.83
N SER A 50 -3.01 7.81 5.03
CA SER A 50 -4.32 7.20 4.79
C SER A 50 -4.21 5.87 4.06
N ALA A 51 -3.32 5.76 3.06
CA ALA A 51 -3.12 4.50 2.34
C ALA A 51 -2.60 3.39 3.28
N PHE A 52 -1.64 3.69 4.15
CA PHE A 52 -1.16 2.72 5.16
C PHE A 52 -2.23 2.32 6.17
N TRP A 53 -3.11 3.24 6.54
CA TRP A 53 -4.23 2.93 7.42
C TRP A 53 -5.22 1.98 6.75
N GLU A 54 -5.61 2.25 5.50
CA GLU A 54 -6.52 1.40 4.72
C GLU A 54 -5.97 -0.03 4.53
N THR A 55 -4.65 -0.19 4.34
CA THR A 55 -4.07 -1.54 4.25
C THR A 55 -4.12 -2.32 5.57
N THR A 56 -4.14 -1.61 6.70
CA THR A 56 -4.19 -2.21 8.05
C THR A 56 -5.63 -2.43 8.51
N ALA A 57 -6.56 -1.60 8.05
CA ALA A 57 -7.99 -1.71 8.30
C ALA A 57 -8.70 -2.59 7.25
N SER A 58 -8.01 -3.62 6.73
CA SER A 58 -8.60 -4.47 5.70
C SER A 58 -9.66 -5.41 6.29
N TRP A 59 -10.75 -5.59 5.56
CA TRP A 59 -11.80 -6.55 5.92
C TRP A 59 -11.31 -8.00 5.92
N GLU A 60 -10.21 -8.29 5.21
CA GLU A 60 -9.56 -9.59 5.23
C GLU A 60 -8.98 -9.92 6.62
N LEU A 61 -8.41 -8.94 7.33
CA LEU A 61 -7.94 -9.14 8.71
C LEU A 61 -9.09 -9.38 9.68
N ALA A 62 -10.29 -8.88 9.38
CA ALA A 62 -11.50 -9.15 10.16
C ALA A 62 -12.05 -10.57 9.95
N ALA A 63 -11.65 -11.28 8.90
CA ALA A 63 -12.05 -12.66 8.69
C ALA A 63 -11.45 -13.60 9.74
N LEU A 64 -10.26 -13.30 10.26
CA LEU A 64 -9.54 -14.15 11.22
C LEU A 64 -10.29 -14.28 12.56
N PRO A 65 -10.75 -13.20 13.20
CA PRO A 65 -11.65 -13.28 14.37
C PRO A 65 -12.98 -13.98 14.09
N LEU A 66 -13.59 -13.76 12.92
CA LEU A 66 -14.84 -14.42 12.53
C LEU A 66 -14.67 -15.93 12.36
N PHE A 67 -13.51 -16.36 11.87
CA PHE A 67 -13.18 -17.79 11.74
C PHE A 67 -13.09 -18.47 13.11
N ILE A 68 -12.46 -17.79 14.08
CA ILE A 68 -12.40 -18.24 15.47
C ILE A 68 -13.80 -18.30 16.08
N TRP A 69 -14.61 -17.25 15.86
CA TRP A 69 -15.97 -17.17 16.38
C TRP A 69 -16.87 -18.28 15.85
N MET A 70 -16.81 -18.55 14.55
CA MET A 70 -17.52 -19.68 13.94
C MET A 70 -17.10 -21.01 14.60
N GLY A 71 -15.80 -21.24 14.80
CA GLY A 71 -15.31 -22.44 15.47
C GLY A 71 -15.83 -22.59 16.90
N GLU A 72 -15.94 -21.48 17.64
CA GLU A 72 -16.50 -21.48 18.98
C GLU A 72 -18.02 -21.78 19.01
N ILE A 73 -18.78 -21.28 18.03
CA ILE A 73 -20.21 -21.61 17.88
C ILE A 73 -20.37 -23.12 17.65
N LEU A 74 -19.65 -23.71 16.69
CA LEU A 74 -19.73 -25.15 16.41
C LEU A 74 -19.34 -26.00 17.64
N TYR A 75 -18.37 -25.56 18.44
CA TYR A 75 -17.97 -26.27 19.65
C TYR A 75 -19.00 -26.18 20.78
N ARG A 76 -19.68 -25.04 20.91
CA ARG A 76 -20.69 -24.79 21.94
C ARG A 76 -22.06 -25.38 21.60
N THR A 77 -22.38 -25.56 20.32
CA THR A 77 -23.58 -26.26 19.86
C THR A 77 -23.33 -27.77 19.86
N ARG A 78 -23.42 -28.41 21.03
CA ARG A 78 -23.68 -29.85 21.13
C ARG A 78 -25.17 -30.13 21.07
#